data_AF-A0A7S3VRA5-F1
#
_entry.id   AF-A0A7S3VRA5-F1
#
_cell.length_a   1.000
_cell.length_b   1.000
_cell.length_c   1.000
_cell.angle_alpha   90.00
_cell.angle_beta   90.00
_cell.angle_gamma   90.00
#
_symmetry.space_group_name_H-M   'P 1'
#
loop_
_entity.id
_entity.type
_entity.pdbx_description
1 polymer ?
#
loop_
_entity_poly.entity_id
_entity_poly.type
_entity_poly.pdbx_seq_one_letter_code
_entity_poly.pdbx_strand_id
1 'polypeptide(L)'
;MCESFGMQLDDDSLLALYHVYDPEGTGYLAYMDLVKHLMHPDTFAYYLGYVDNSQNAADIARTNRLLSMVHKRVVPVIEELEPVLGAFDASKDGFLSKHDLLAGCATLGVVLNDQELNTLMPLLRHNEEGYIDYHSFVEVFANRVDENTGSPVASTK
;
A
#
# COMPACT_ATOMS: atom_id res chain seq x y z
N MET A 1 24.23 -6.84 26.17
CA MET A 1 23.91 -5.60 25.40
C MET A 1 22.89 -4.71 26.14
N CYS A 2 21.93 -5.27 26.89
CA CYS A 2 21.03 -4.47 27.76
C CYS A 2 21.72 -3.92 29.03
N GLU A 3 22.63 -4.71 29.63
CA GLU A 3 23.32 -4.32 30.87
C GLU A 3 24.16 -3.03 30.71
N SER A 4 24.68 -2.77 29.52
CA SER A 4 25.46 -1.57 29.18
C SER A 4 24.64 -0.27 29.16
N PHE A 5 23.32 -0.36 29.00
CA PHE A 5 22.39 0.78 29.10
C PHE A 5 21.72 0.88 30.47
N GLY A 6 22.13 0.04 31.43
CA GLY A 6 21.51 -0.06 32.75
C GLY A 6 20.16 -0.77 32.74
N MET A 7 19.75 -1.38 31.63
CA MET A 7 18.57 -2.24 31.58
C MET A 7 18.96 -3.66 31.99
N GLN A 8 18.43 -4.10 33.14
CA GLN A 8 18.46 -5.51 33.52
C GLN A 8 17.18 -6.17 33.05
N LEU A 9 17.29 -7.07 32.07
CA LEU A 9 16.20 -7.95 31.67
C LEU A 9 16.42 -9.28 32.38
N ASP A 10 15.37 -9.78 33.04
CA ASP A 10 15.34 -11.17 33.51
C ASP A 10 14.98 -12.13 32.37
N ASP A 11 15.10 -13.43 32.65
CA ASP A 11 14.88 -14.48 31.67
C ASP A 11 13.44 -14.47 31.13
N ASP A 12 12.45 -14.18 31.99
CA ASP A 12 11.04 -14.13 31.61
C ASP A 12 10.78 -12.95 30.65
N SER A 13 11.35 -11.77 30.94
CA SER A 13 11.24 -10.59 30.08
C SER A 13 11.96 -10.79 28.74
N LEU A 14 13.11 -11.47 28.76
CA LEU A 14 13.84 -11.81 27.54
C LEU A 14 13.06 -12.84 26.70
N LEU A 15 12.44 -13.85 27.34
CA LEU A 15 11.61 -14.84 26.67
C LEU A 15 10.38 -14.19 26.03
N ALA A 16 9.77 -13.21 26.70
CA ALA A 16 8.67 -12.43 26.14
C ALA A 16 9.09 -11.65 24.88
N LEU A 17 10.31 -11.10 24.84
CA LEU A 17 10.84 -10.45 23.64
C LEU A 17 11.03 -11.45 22.49
N TYR A 18 11.56 -12.64 22.75
CA TYR A 18 11.68 -13.68 21.72
C TYR A 18 10.32 -14.10 21.16
N HIS A 19 9.31 -14.24 22.01
CA HIS A 19 7.96 -14.57 21.55
C HIS A 19 7.38 -13.52 20.59
N VAL A 20 7.70 -12.23 20.78
CA VAL A 20 7.18 -11.14 19.94
C VAL A 20 8.02 -10.92 18.68
N TYR A 21 9.35 -10.96 18.81
CA TYR A 21 10.29 -10.52 17.77
C TYR A 21 11.01 -11.66 17.04
N ASP A 22 10.85 -12.91 17.48
CA ASP A 22 11.41 -14.10 16.84
C ASP A 22 10.37 -15.25 16.83
N PRO A 23 9.25 -15.08 16.12
CA PRO A 23 8.19 -16.09 16.06
C PRO A 23 8.64 -17.41 15.41
N GLU A 24 9.73 -17.38 14.64
CA GLU A 24 10.32 -18.56 14.01
C GLU A 24 11.25 -19.33 14.96
N GLY A 25 11.56 -18.78 16.14
CA GLY A 25 12.40 -19.43 17.15
C GLY A 25 13.87 -19.58 16.73
N THR A 26 14.38 -18.64 15.94
CA THR A 26 15.77 -18.64 15.47
C THR A 26 16.78 -18.41 16.59
N GLY A 27 16.35 -17.82 17.70
CA GLY A 27 17.18 -17.36 18.82
C GLY A 27 17.83 -16.00 18.58
N TYR A 28 17.53 -15.33 17.47
CA TYR A 28 18.09 -14.03 17.10
C TYR A 28 17.01 -12.95 17.04
N LEU A 29 17.29 -11.79 17.65
CA LEU A 29 16.44 -10.62 17.57
C LEU A 29 17.02 -9.61 16.58
N ALA A 30 16.22 -9.16 15.61
CA ALA A 30 16.57 -8.06 14.74
C ALA A 30 16.63 -6.76 15.57
N TYR A 31 17.84 -6.29 15.84
CA TYR A 31 18.08 -5.14 16.73
C TYR A 31 17.26 -3.90 16.35
N MET A 32 17.16 -3.59 15.04
CA MET A 32 16.40 -2.44 14.56
C MET A 32 14.90 -2.54 14.84
N ASP A 33 14.34 -3.76 14.79
CA ASP A 33 12.92 -3.99 15.07
C ASP A 33 12.57 -3.83 16.54
N LEU A 34 13.53 -4.11 17.43
CA LEU A 34 13.38 -3.83 18.85
C LEU A 34 13.50 -2.32 19.11
N VAL A 35 14.57 -1.70 18.61
CA VAL A 35 14.91 -0.31 18.94
C VAL A 35 13.89 0.70 18.42
N LYS A 36 13.27 0.45 17.25
CA LYS A 36 12.20 1.31 16.72
C LYS A 36 10.99 1.43 17.68
N HIS A 37 10.76 0.45 18.54
CA HIS A 37 9.67 0.46 19.53
C HIS A 37 10.10 1.06 20.88
N LEU A 38 11.40 1.08 21.18
CA LEU A 38 11.93 1.61 22.44
C LEU A 38 12.22 3.11 22.39
N MET A 39 12.54 3.65 21.20
CA MET A 39 12.91 5.05 21.02
C MET A 39 11.74 5.93 20.62
N HIS A 40 11.75 7.20 21.04
CA HIS A 40 10.85 8.19 20.46
C HIS A 40 11.12 8.32 18.94
N PRO A 41 10.08 8.46 18.09
CA PRO A 41 10.23 8.47 16.63
C PRO A 41 11.29 9.45 16.11
N ASP A 42 11.33 10.67 16.65
CA ASP A 42 12.31 11.68 16.23
C ASP A 42 13.75 11.29 16.60
N THR A 43 13.94 10.65 17.75
CA THR A 43 15.26 10.16 18.16
C THR A 43 15.68 8.94 17.34
N PHE A 44 14.72 8.09 16.99
CA PHE A 44 14.96 6.96 16.09
C PHE A 44 15.33 7.43 14.68
N ALA A 45 14.66 8.46 14.16
CA ALA A 45 15.01 9.09 12.88
C ALA A 45 16.44 9.62 12.87
N TYR A 46 16.89 10.22 13.98
CA TYR A 46 18.28 10.62 14.15
C TYR A 46 19.24 9.42 14.19
N TYR A 47 18.85 8.36 14.91
CA TYR A 47 19.63 7.12 15.02
C TYR A 47 19.84 6.41 13.67
N LEU A 48 18.85 6.44 12.77
CA LEU A 48 18.97 5.89 11.42
C LEU A 48 20.04 6.61 10.58
N GLY A 49 20.39 7.85 10.92
CA GLY A 49 21.37 8.67 10.18
C GLY A 49 20.92 9.13 8.80
N TYR A 50 19.85 8.53 8.26
CA TYR A 50 19.21 8.89 7.01
C TYR A 50 17.71 8.59 7.05
N VAL A 51 16.91 9.53 6.57
CA VAL A 51 15.47 9.36 6.33
C VAL A 51 15.18 9.91 4.94
N ASP A 52 14.49 9.14 4.11
CA ASP A 52 14.11 9.57 2.77
C ASP A 52 12.94 10.55 2.83
N ASN A 53 13.27 11.85 2.77
CA ASN A 53 12.32 12.95 2.68
C ASN A 53 12.19 13.48 1.25
N SER A 54 12.53 12.67 0.24
CA SER A 54 12.40 13.07 -1.16
C SER A 54 10.94 13.24 -1.59
N GLN A 55 10.72 14.04 -2.63
CA GLN A 55 9.40 14.19 -3.25
C GLN A 55 8.85 12.83 -3.72
N ASN A 56 9.72 11.96 -4.22
CA ASN A 56 9.33 10.62 -4.65
C ASN A 56 8.77 9.77 -3.50
N ALA A 57 9.41 9.79 -2.32
CA ALA A 57 8.89 9.09 -1.14
C ALA A 57 7.53 9.66 -0.69
N ALA A 58 7.38 10.98 -0.73
CA ALA A 58 6.11 11.65 -0.42
C ALA A 58 5.00 11.27 -1.42
N ASP A 59 5.30 11.21 -2.71
CA ASP A 59 4.36 10.84 -3.76
C ASP A 59 3.93 9.38 -3.65
N ILE A 60 4.86 8.45 -3.38
CA ILE A 60 4.54 7.04 -3.11
C ILE A 60 3.61 6.91 -1.91
N ALA A 61 3.92 7.61 -0.80
CA ALA A 61 3.07 7.59 0.39
C ALA A 61 1.67 8.15 0.11
N ARG A 62 1.58 9.23 -0.68
CA ARG A 62 0.30 9.81 -1.11
C ARG A 62 -0.50 8.82 -1.97
N THR A 63 0.12 8.19 -2.95
CA THR A 63 -0.51 7.20 -3.82
C THR A 63 -1.01 5.99 -3.04
N ASN A 64 -0.21 5.45 -2.11
CA ASN A 64 -0.61 4.33 -1.26
C ASN A 64 -1.82 4.66 -0.37
N ARG A 65 -1.85 5.85 0.23
CA ARG A 65 -3.00 6.31 1.03
C ARG A 65 -4.26 6.41 0.18
N LEU A 66 -4.14 7.03 -1.00
CA LEU A 66 -5.27 7.14 -1.92
C LEU A 66 -5.76 5.77 -2.37
N LEU A 67 -4.85 4.87 -2.71
CA LEU A 67 -5.17 3.53 -3.16
C LEU A 67 -5.94 2.76 -2.06
N SER A 68 -5.54 2.87 -0.79
CA SER A 68 -6.29 2.31 0.34
C SER A 68 -7.70 2.91 0.48
N MET A 69 -7.87 4.21 0.28
CA MET A 69 -9.18 4.87 0.33
C MET A 69 -10.09 4.46 -0.83
N VAL A 70 -9.54 4.32 -2.04
CA VAL A 70 -10.28 3.88 -3.22
C VAL A 70 -10.63 2.39 -3.11
N HIS A 71 -9.69 1.56 -2.68
CA HIS A 71 -9.92 0.14 -2.42
C HIS A 71 -11.12 -0.09 -1.51
N LYS A 72 -11.21 0.63 -0.38
CA LYS A 72 -12.38 0.54 0.52
C LYS A 72 -13.72 0.90 -0.14
N ARG A 73 -13.71 1.77 -1.15
CA ARG A 73 -14.91 2.12 -1.94
C ARG A 73 -15.22 1.08 -3.01
N VAL A 74 -14.19 0.51 -3.63
CA VAL A 74 -14.29 -0.38 -4.81
C VAL A 74 -14.55 -1.84 -4.43
N VAL A 75 -13.89 -2.36 -3.38
CA VAL A 75 -14.01 -3.76 -2.94
C VAL A 75 -15.45 -4.27 -2.83
N PRO A 76 -16.40 -3.50 -2.25
CA PRO A 76 -17.79 -3.97 -2.12
C PRO A 76 -18.51 -4.22 -3.45
N VAL A 77 -18.00 -3.64 -4.55
CA VAL A 77 -18.61 -3.69 -5.89
C VAL A 77 -17.66 -4.24 -6.94
N ILE A 78 -16.59 -4.91 -6.51
CA ILE A 78 -15.49 -5.33 -7.41
C ILE A 78 -15.97 -6.33 -8.47
N GLU A 79 -16.94 -7.19 -8.13
CA GLU A 79 -17.51 -8.20 -9.04
C GLU A 79 -18.40 -7.54 -10.11
N GLU A 80 -19.11 -6.46 -9.79
CA GLU A 80 -19.93 -5.72 -10.75
C GLU A 80 -19.13 -4.69 -11.56
N LEU A 81 -17.92 -4.37 -11.15
CA LEU A 81 -17.10 -3.32 -11.77
C LEU A 81 -16.76 -3.63 -13.22
N GLU A 82 -16.23 -4.81 -13.50
CA GLU A 82 -15.85 -5.23 -14.85
C GLU A 82 -17.04 -5.24 -15.84
N PRO A 83 -18.19 -5.89 -15.55
CA PRO A 83 -19.31 -5.90 -16.49
C PRO A 83 -19.93 -4.52 -16.70
N VAL A 84 -19.95 -3.66 -15.68
CA VAL A 84 -20.43 -2.28 -15.82
C VAL A 84 -19.49 -1.47 -16.70
N LEU A 85 -18.17 -1.52 -16.47
CA LEU A 85 -17.19 -0.82 -17.30
C LEU A 85 -17.21 -1.32 -18.74
N GLY A 86 -17.35 -2.63 -18.95
CA GLY A 86 -17.53 -3.22 -20.28
C GLY A 86 -18.79 -2.75 -21.02
N ALA A 87 -19.82 -2.24 -20.32
CA ALA A 87 -21.00 -1.65 -20.95
C ALA A 87 -20.72 -0.23 -21.51
N PHE A 88 -19.69 0.45 -21.01
CA PHE A 88 -19.23 1.74 -21.55
C PHE A 88 -18.22 1.56 -22.70
N ASP A 89 -17.61 0.39 -22.84
CA ASP A 89 -16.68 0.05 -23.92
C ASP A 89 -17.43 -0.29 -25.22
N ALA A 90 -17.79 0.75 -25.96
CA ALA A 90 -18.51 0.62 -27.23
C ALA A 90 -17.68 -0.07 -28.33
N SER A 91 -16.36 0.10 -28.32
CA SER A 91 -15.43 -0.51 -29.29
C SER A 91 -15.10 -1.96 -28.96
N LYS A 92 -15.29 -2.39 -27.71
CA LYS A 92 -14.91 -3.70 -27.17
C LYS A 92 -13.42 -3.97 -27.28
N ASP A 93 -12.62 -2.94 -27.11
CA ASP A 93 -11.16 -3.03 -27.18
C ASP A 93 -10.50 -3.18 -25.81
N GLY A 94 -11.26 -3.11 -24.71
CA GLY A 94 -10.75 -3.18 -23.35
C GLY A 94 -10.33 -1.83 -22.77
N PHE A 95 -10.53 -0.72 -23.50
CA PHE A 95 -10.07 0.61 -23.11
C PHE A 95 -11.23 1.59 -22.93
N LEU A 96 -11.13 2.44 -21.91
CA LEU A 96 -12.10 3.49 -21.62
C LEU A 96 -11.42 4.85 -21.54
N SER A 97 -12.16 5.89 -21.94
CA SER A 97 -11.73 7.25 -21.64
C SER A 97 -11.78 7.49 -20.12
N LYS A 98 -11.05 8.49 -19.63
CA LYS A 98 -11.16 8.91 -18.21
C LYS A 98 -12.61 9.22 -17.82
N HIS A 99 -13.35 9.85 -18.72
CA HIS A 99 -14.74 10.21 -18.48
C HIS A 99 -15.62 8.97 -18.30
N ASP A 100 -15.47 7.98 -19.18
CA ASP A 100 -16.29 6.77 -19.17
C ASP A 100 -15.95 5.87 -17.97
N LEU A 101 -14.67 5.76 -17.62
CA LEU A 101 -14.24 5.04 -16.41
C LEU A 101 -14.85 5.66 -15.15
N LEU A 102 -14.79 6.99 -15.01
CA LEU A 102 -15.38 7.71 -13.87
C LEU A 102 -16.89 7.57 -13.83
N ALA A 103 -17.56 7.68 -14.98
CA ALA A 103 -19.00 7.50 -15.09
C ALA A 103 -19.43 6.08 -14.70
N GLY A 104 -18.73 5.05 -15.20
CA GLY A 104 -18.97 3.66 -14.86
C GLY A 104 -18.80 3.37 -13.36
N CYS A 105 -17.71 3.85 -12.75
CA CYS A 105 -17.52 3.76 -11.30
C CYS A 105 -18.66 4.43 -10.52
N ALA A 106 -19.11 5.61 -10.97
CA ALA A 106 -20.20 6.34 -10.33
C ALA A 106 -21.54 5.60 -10.40
N THR A 107 -21.79 4.81 -11.46
CA THR A 107 -23.01 3.97 -11.53
C THR A 107 -23.08 2.91 -10.44
N LEU A 108 -21.93 2.47 -9.91
CA LEU A 108 -21.80 1.53 -8.80
C LEU A 108 -21.69 2.23 -7.43
N GLY A 109 -21.88 3.55 -7.38
CA GLY A 109 -21.74 4.34 -6.15
C GLY A 109 -20.30 4.67 -5.77
N VAL A 110 -19.32 4.33 -6.62
CA VAL A 110 -17.91 4.66 -6.42
C VAL A 110 -17.62 6.00 -7.09
N VAL A 111 -17.68 7.07 -6.31
CA VAL A 111 -17.35 8.41 -6.80
C VAL A 111 -15.83 8.60 -6.73
N LEU A 112 -15.20 8.79 -7.89
CA LEU A 112 -13.80 9.19 -8.03
C LEU A 112 -13.75 10.56 -8.69
N ASN A 113 -12.79 11.39 -8.30
CA ASN A 113 -12.52 12.65 -8.98
C ASN A 113 -11.28 12.57 -9.88
N ASP A 114 -11.10 13.58 -10.75
CA ASP A 114 -9.97 13.62 -11.69
C ASP A 114 -8.61 13.58 -11.00
N GLN A 115 -8.46 14.20 -9.83
CA GLN A 115 -7.19 14.19 -9.10
C GLN A 115 -6.86 12.80 -8.54
N GLU A 116 -7.87 12.07 -8.06
CA GLU A 116 -7.72 10.70 -7.61
C GLU A 116 -7.32 9.81 -8.79
N LEU A 117 -8.05 9.88 -9.90
CA LEU A 117 -7.73 9.10 -11.09
C LEU A 117 -6.34 9.43 -11.63
N ASN A 118 -5.96 10.70 -11.74
CA ASN A 118 -4.63 11.11 -12.19
C ASN A 118 -3.50 10.64 -11.26
N THR A 119 -3.77 10.52 -9.95
CA THR A 119 -2.80 9.97 -8.99
C THR A 119 -2.66 8.45 -9.15
N LEU A 120 -3.72 7.76 -9.58
CA LEU A 120 -3.72 6.33 -9.87
C LEU A 120 -3.21 5.97 -11.27
N MET A 121 -3.24 6.89 -12.23
CA MET A 121 -2.81 6.68 -13.62
C MET A 121 -1.45 5.96 -13.76
N PRO A 122 -0.41 6.26 -12.96
CA PRO A 122 0.88 5.58 -13.08
C PRO A 122 0.82 4.07 -12.78
N LEU A 123 -0.23 3.61 -12.07
CA LEU A 123 -0.47 2.20 -11.74
C LEU A 123 -1.31 1.47 -12.80
N LEU A 124 -1.89 2.20 -13.75
CA LEU A 124 -2.84 1.69 -14.71
C LEU A 124 -2.19 1.58 -16.09
N ARG A 125 -2.43 0.45 -16.75
CA ARG A 125 -2.10 0.33 -18.17
C ARG A 125 -3.00 1.28 -18.99
N HIS A 126 -2.40 1.93 -19.97
CA HIS A 126 -3.09 2.84 -20.87
C HIS A 126 -2.44 2.79 -22.26
N ASN A 127 -3.21 3.11 -23.29
CA ASN A 127 -2.71 3.19 -24.66
C ASN A 127 -2.03 4.54 -24.94
N GLU A 128 -1.45 4.70 -26.13
CA GLU A 128 -0.74 5.92 -26.54
C GLU A 128 -1.64 7.18 -26.57
N GLU A 129 -2.95 7.00 -26.68
CA GLU A 129 -3.95 8.06 -26.67
C GLU A 129 -4.44 8.41 -25.25
N GLY A 130 -4.00 7.66 -24.24
CA GLY A 130 -4.35 7.88 -22.83
C GLY A 130 -5.67 7.25 -22.39
N TYR A 131 -6.26 6.34 -23.17
CA TYR A 131 -7.36 5.50 -22.73
C TYR A 131 -6.85 4.41 -21.79
N ILE A 132 -7.65 4.11 -20.78
CA ILE A 132 -7.29 3.28 -19.64
C ILE A 132 -7.79 1.86 -19.89
N ASP A 133 -6.92 0.88 -19.72
CA ASP A 133 -7.29 -0.53 -19.66
C ASP A 133 -8.09 -0.77 -18.37
N TYR A 134 -9.40 -0.99 -18.50
CA TYR A 134 -10.27 -1.14 -17.33
C TYR A 134 -10.08 -2.49 -16.63
N HIS A 135 -9.56 -3.51 -17.30
CA HIS A 135 -9.19 -4.77 -16.64
C HIS A 135 -7.98 -4.54 -15.72
N SER A 136 -7.00 -3.71 -16.14
CA SER A 136 -5.90 -3.28 -15.26
C SER A 136 -6.40 -2.54 -14.03
N PHE A 137 -7.46 -1.73 -14.18
CA PHE A 137 -8.07 -1.03 -13.05
C PHE A 137 -8.69 -2.02 -12.05
N VAL A 138 -9.49 -2.97 -12.52
CA VAL A 138 -10.08 -4.02 -11.68
C VAL A 138 -8.99 -4.84 -10.98
N GLU A 139 -7.93 -5.23 -11.71
CA GLU A 139 -6.80 -6.01 -11.19
C GLU A 139 -6.09 -5.33 -10.02
N VAL A 140 -5.85 -4.01 -10.12
CA VAL A 140 -5.20 -3.21 -9.07
C VAL A 140 -5.99 -3.25 -7.75
N PHE A 141 -7.32 -3.35 -7.81
CA PHE A 141 -8.17 -3.39 -6.63
C PHE A 141 -8.54 -4.82 -6.18
N ALA A 142 -8.56 -5.79 -7.08
CA ALA A 142 -8.86 -7.19 -6.75
C ALA A 142 -7.69 -7.87 -6.02
N ASN A 143 -6.45 -7.57 -6.40
CA ASN A 143 -5.25 -8.23 -5.87
C ASN A 143 -4.71 -7.62 -4.57
N ARG A 144 -5.28 -6.52 -4.08
CA ARG A 144 -4.92 -5.95 -2.78
C ARG A 144 -5.67 -6.67 -1.65
N VAL A 145 -5.22 -7.87 -1.33
CA VAL A 145 -5.54 -8.48 -0.03
C VAL A 145 -4.97 -7.56 1.05
N ASP A 146 -5.82 -7.16 2.00
CA ASP A 146 -5.52 -6.18 3.05
C ASP A 146 -4.07 -6.27 3.57
N GLU A 147 -3.28 -5.20 3.38
CA GLU A 147 -1.93 -5.02 3.94
C GLU A 147 -1.96 -4.82 5.47
N ASN A 148 -2.81 -5.57 6.20
CA ASN A 148 -2.78 -5.68 7.66
C ASN A 148 -1.98 -6.90 8.15
N THR A 149 -1.29 -7.62 7.24
CA THR A 149 -0.27 -8.62 7.54
C THR A 149 1.07 -8.15 6.96
N GLY A 150 2.06 -7.92 7.83
CA GLY A 150 3.20 -7.03 7.60
C GLY A 150 4.18 -7.35 6.46
N SER A 151 4.66 -6.25 5.84
CA SER A 151 5.96 -6.02 5.18
C SER A 151 6.33 -6.79 3.90
N PRO A 152 7.32 -6.29 3.12
CA PRO A 152 7.42 -4.95 2.54
C PRO A 152 7.48 -5.04 1.01
N VAL A 153 7.12 -3.96 0.33
CA VAL A 153 7.28 -3.78 -1.11
C VAL A 153 8.74 -4.05 -1.50
N ALA A 154 8.95 -5.15 -2.24
CA ALA A 154 10.20 -5.44 -2.89
C ALA A 154 10.43 -4.40 -4.00
N SER A 155 11.24 -3.40 -3.68
CA SER A 155 11.98 -2.67 -4.72
C SER A 155 13.06 -3.58 -5.30
N THR A 156 13.32 -3.38 -6.59
CA THR A 156 14.43 -3.87 -7.43
C THR A 156 14.35 -5.32 -7.94
N LYS A 157 14.21 -5.47 -9.26
CA LYS A 157 15.29 -5.15 -10.21
C LYS A 157 14.77 -4.55 -11.50
#